data_AF-A0A7J4B8E5-F1
#
_entry.id   AF-A0A7J4B8E5-F1
#
_cell.length_a   1.000
_cell.length_b   1.000
_cell.length_c   1.000
_cell.angle_alpha   90.00
_cell.angle_beta   90.00
_cell.angle_gamma   90.00
#
_symmetry.space_group_name_H-M   'P 1'
#
loop_
_entity.id
_entity.type
_entity.pdbx_description
1 polymer ?
#
loop_
_entity_poly.entity_id
_entity_poly.type
_entity_poly.pdbx_seq_one_letter_code
_entity_poly.pdbx_strand_id
1 'polypeptide(L)'
;MALGLSWGLTEALFIYVLPITIYTPVGYSLLELLPGALERNIALLGHIVFSLIVLKALSKIIYLPASMLAHGSLNIVGVVTLDLTKNVWLTETLLGLSVLLLFIATLHTLSRNPSNQVWST
;
A
#
# COMPACT_ATOMS: atom_id res chain seq x y z
N MET A 1 -2.64 -13.69 4.47
CA MET A 1 -2.27 -12.47 5.20
C MET A 1 -0.78 -12.39 5.46
N ALA A 2 -0.14 -13.45 5.97
CA ALA A 2 1.30 -13.45 6.26
C ALA A 2 2.20 -13.02 5.08
N LEU A 3 1.95 -13.46 3.84
CA LEU A 3 2.85 -13.16 2.71
C LEU A 3 2.94 -11.67 2.33
N GLY A 4 1.82 -10.95 2.21
CA GLY A 4 1.88 -9.52 1.87
C GLY A 4 2.22 -8.63 3.06
N LEU A 5 1.91 -9.05 4.31
CA LEU A 5 2.45 -8.41 5.51
C LEU A 5 3.96 -8.59 5.61
N SER A 6 4.48 -9.79 5.31
CA SER A 6 5.93 -10.07 5.30
C SER A 6 6.64 -9.27 4.21
N TRP A 7 6.07 -9.15 3.01
CA TRP A 7 6.67 -8.36 1.94
C TRP A 7 6.62 -6.85 2.25
N GLY A 8 5.47 -6.32 2.68
CA GLY A 8 5.35 -4.92 3.10
C GLY A 8 6.26 -4.57 4.29
N LEU A 9 6.44 -5.49 5.24
CA LEU A 9 7.38 -5.33 6.35
C LEU A 9 8.85 -5.38 5.89
N THR A 10 9.17 -6.29 4.96
CA THR A 10 10.51 -6.38 4.36
C THR A 10 10.85 -5.08 3.64
N GLU A 11 9.96 -4.58 2.81
CA GLU A 11 10.11 -3.30 2.11
C GLU A 11 10.28 -2.14 3.10
N ALA A 12 9.47 -2.09 4.15
CA ALA A 12 9.57 -1.09 5.21
C ALA A 12 10.93 -1.14 5.95
N LEU A 13 11.47 -2.32 6.21
CA LEU A 13 12.77 -2.47 6.88
C LEU A 13 13.93 -2.06 5.97
N PHE A 14 13.95 -2.55 4.73
CA PHE A 14 15.10 -2.38 3.83
C PHE A 14 15.17 -1.00 3.19
N ILE A 15 14.04 -0.47 2.73
CA ILE A 15 14.03 0.80 1.97
C ILE A 15 14.02 2.00 2.92
N TYR A 16 13.62 1.82 4.19
CA TYR A 16 13.31 2.97 5.03
C TYR A 16 13.89 2.93 6.45
N VAL A 17 13.86 1.79 7.16
CA VAL A 17 14.47 1.71 8.51
C VAL A 17 15.99 1.71 8.42
N LEU A 18 16.57 0.93 7.50
CA LEU A 18 18.02 0.90 7.29
C LEU A 18 18.58 2.27 6.87
N PRO A 19 17.93 3.06 6.00
CA PRO A 19 18.45 4.39 5.67
C PRO A 19 18.30 5.43 6.79
N ILE A 20 17.35 5.30 7.71
CA ILE A 20 17.21 6.24 8.84
C ILE A 20 18.45 6.26 9.74
N THR A 21 19.10 5.11 9.95
CA THR A 21 20.37 5.05 10.71
C THR A 21 21.52 5.73 9.99
N ILE A 22 21.39 5.94 8.68
CA ILE A 22 22.34 6.68 7.83
C ILE A 22 21.99 8.17 7.79
N TYR A 23 20.70 8.55 7.79
CA TYR A 23 20.28 9.96 7.68
C TYR A 23 20.31 10.74 8.99
N THR A 24 20.05 10.09 10.13
CA THR A 24 20.06 10.76 11.45
C THR A 24 21.43 11.33 11.86
N PRO A 25 22.58 10.70 11.58
CA PRO A 25 23.90 11.32 11.79
C PRO A 25 24.21 12.49 10.85
N VAL A 26 23.48 12.62 9.73
CA VAL A 26 23.70 13.65 8.69
C VAL A 26 22.98 14.96 9.03
N GLY A 27 22.24 15.02 10.15
CA GLY A 27 21.63 16.24 10.68
C GLY A 27 20.17 16.48 10.27
N TYR A 28 19.51 15.50 9.65
CA TYR A 28 18.08 15.56 9.39
C TYR A 28 17.26 15.56 10.69
N SER A 29 16.29 16.46 10.78
CA SER A 29 15.39 16.52 11.92
C SER A 29 14.30 15.44 11.85
N LEU A 30 13.72 15.07 13.00
CA LEU A 30 12.59 14.13 13.05
C LEU A 30 11.39 14.60 12.21
N LEU A 31 11.19 15.92 12.08
CA LEU A 31 10.10 16.49 11.30
C LEU A 31 10.28 16.23 9.80
N GLU A 32 11.52 16.22 9.32
CA GLU A 32 11.86 15.94 7.90
C GLU A 32 11.74 14.45 7.58
N LEU A 33 11.86 13.58 8.58
CA LEU A 33 11.67 12.13 8.44
C LEU A 33 10.20 11.69 8.55
N LEU A 34 9.32 12.57 9.04
CA LEU A 34 7.91 12.28 9.29
C LEU A 34 7.11 11.90 8.02
N PRO A 35 7.25 12.59 6.87
CA PRO A 35 6.52 12.22 5.66
C PRO A 35 6.84 10.80 5.21
N GLY A 36 8.13 10.42 5.20
CA GLY A 36 8.52 9.05 4.87
C GLY A 36 8.01 8.02 5.89
N ALA A 37 7.76 8.41 7.14
CA ALA A 37 7.11 7.54 8.13
C ALA A 37 5.61 7.33 7.85
N LEU A 38 4.92 8.36 7.35
CA LEU A 38 3.53 8.24 6.91
C LEU A 38 3.42 7.38 5.66
N GLU A 39 4.28 7.60 4.67
CA GLU A 39 4.35 6.85 3.42
C GLU A 39 4.41 5.34 3.68
N ARG A 40 5.29 4.92 4.59
CA ARG A 40 5.45 3.53 5.00
C ARG A 40 4.17 2.90 5.54
N ASN A 41 3.48 3.62 6.41
CA ASN A 41 2.24 3.10 7.00
C ASN A 41 1.14 2.99 5.95
N ILE A 42 1.06 3.95 5.03
CA ILE A 42 0.15 3.91 3.88
C ILE A 42 0.48 2.71 2.97
N ALA A 43 1.77 2.49 2.67
CA ALA A 43 2.22 1.36 1.86
C ALA A 43 1.92 0.00 2.52
N LEU A 44 2.15 -0.13 3.83
CA LEU A 44 1.79 -1.33 4.60
C LEU A 44 0.28 -1.62 4.54
N LEU A 45 -0.55 -0.58 4.69
CA LEU A 45 -2.00 -0.73 4.52
C LEU A 45 -2.33 -1.18 3.09
N GLY A 46 -1.68 -0.60 2.07
CA GLY A 46 -1.80 -1.03 0.68
C GLY A 46 -1.49 -2.51 0.47
N HIS A 47 -0.37 -3.01 1.02
CA HIS A 47 0.00 -4.43 0.96
C HIS A 47 -0.98 -5.36 1.66
N ILE A 48 -1.62 -4.91 2.74
CA ILE A 48 -2.74 -5.64 3.36
C ILE A 48 -3.92 -5.73 2.39
N VAL A 49 -4.29 -4.63 1.71
CA VAL A 49 -5.35 -4.64 0.69
C VAL A 49 -5.01 -5.59 -0.46
N PHE A 50 -3.80 -5.51 -1.01
CA PHE A 50 -3.36 -6.41 -2.08
C PHE A 50 -3.36 -7.87 -1.65
N SER A 51 -3.01 -8.17 -0.40
CA SER A 51 -3.12 -9.53 0.14
C SER A 51 -4.55 -10.06 0.09
N LEU A 52 -5.57 -9.22 0.34
CA LEU A 52 -6.97 -9.59 0.24
C LEU A 52 -7.39 -9.86 -1.22
N ILE A 53 -6.91 -9.04 -2.16
CA ILE A 53 -7.17 -9.22 -3.60
C ILE A 53 -6.53 -10.52 -4.10
N VAL A 54 -5.28 -10.79 -3.72
CA VAL A 54 -4.56 -12.02 -4.07
C VAL A 54 -5.25 -13.26 -3.48
N LEU A 55 -5.78 -13.18 -2.24
CA LEU A 55 -6.60 -14.28 -1.70
C LEU A 55 -7.83 -14.54 -2.57
N LYS A 56 -8.47 -13.49 -3.08
CA LYS A 56 -9.58 -13.66 -4.03
C LYS A 56 -9.13 -14.26 -5.38
N ALA A 57 -7.85 -14.13 -5.73
CA ALA A 57 -7.28 -14.79 -6.91
C ALA A 57 -7.29 -16.33 -6.81
N LEU A 58 -7.38 -16.89 -5.61
CA LEU A 58 -7.60 -18.34 -5.41
C LEU A 58 -8.93 -18.80 -6.03
N SER A 59 -9.94 -17.93 -6.09
CA SER A 59 -11.23 -18.23 -6.73
C SER A 59 -11.26 -17.84 -8.20
N LYS A 60 -10.61 -16.73 -8.58
CA LYS A 60 -10.51 -16.30 -9.98
C LYS A 60 -9.14 -15.69 -10.26
N ILE A 61 -8.33 -16.36 -11.08
CA ILE A 61 -6.94 -15.96 -11.36
C ILE A 61 -6.80 -14.52 -11.90
N ILE A 62 -7.84 -13.95 -12.51
CA ILE A 62 -7.85 -12.56 -13.02
C ILE A 62 -7.53 -11.51 -11.95
N TYR A 63 -7.74 -11.81 -10.67
CA TYR A 63 -7.42 -10.89 -9.58
C TYR A 63 -5.90 -10.77 -9.30
N LEU A 64 -5.09 -11.74 -9.74
CA LEU A 64 -3.63 -11.70 -9.61
C LEU A 64 -3.01 -10.57 -10.46
N PRO A 65 -3.20 -10.53 -11.80
CA PRO A 65 -2.71 -9.41 -12.60
C PRO A 65 -3.36 -8.08 -12.20
N ALA A 66 -4.63 -8.08 -11.77
CA ALA A 66 -5.27 -6.87 -11.25
C ALA A 66 -4.56 -6.31 -10.00
N SER A 67 -4.17 -7.18 -9.06
CA SER A 67 -3.39 -6.77 -7.89
C SER A 67 -2.02 -6.23 -8.26
N MET A 68 -1.33 -6.86 -9.21
CA MET A 68 -0.01 -6.41 -9.67
C MET A 68 -0.10 -5.04 -10.36
N LEU A 69 -1.09 -4.84 -11.23
CA LEU A 69 -1.33 -3.57 -11.91
C LEU A 69 -1.70 -2.47 -10.93
N ALA A 70 -2.55 -2.76 -9.93
CA ALA A 70 -2.92 -1.79 -8.91
C ALA A 70 -1.71 -1.37 -8.05
N HIS A 71 -0.87 -2.32 -7.64
CA HIS A 71 0.37 -2.03 -6.93
C HIS A 71 1.33 -1.18 -7.77
N GLY A 72 1.57 -1.56 -9.02
CA GLY A 72 2.41 -0.77 -9.94
C GLY A 72 1.86 0.63 -10.18
N SER A 73 0.54 0.78 -10.28
CA SER A 73 -0.12 2.08 -10.47
C SER A 73 0.09 2.99 -9.26
N LEU A 74 -0.02 2.48 -8.03
CA LEU A 74 0.29 3.26 -6.83
C LEU A 74 1.74 3.75 -6.82
N ASN A 75 2.68 2.90 -7.22
CA ASN A 75 4.09 3.28 -7.28
C ASN A 75 4.33 4.39 -8.33
N ILE A 76 3.68 4.29 -9.49
CA ILE A 76 3.74 5.33 -10.53
C ILE A 76 3.13 6.64 -10.00
N VAL A 77 1.96 6.58 -9.34
CA VAL A 77 1.32 7.76 -8.75
C VAL A 77 2.25 8.44 -7.75
N GLY A 78 2.90 7.68 -6.86
CA GLY A 78 3.86 8.22 -5.90
C GLY A 78 5.01 8.96 -6.57
N VAL A 79 5.70 8.28 -7.49
CA VAL A 79 6.86 8.84 -8.21
C VAL A 79 6.49 10.05 -9.05
N VAL A 80 5.43 9.96 -9.86
CA VAL A 80 5.01 11.04 -10.77
C VAL A 80 4.51 12.25 -9.99
N THR A 81 3.73 12.03 -8.92
CA THR A 81 3.22 13.15 -8.11
C THR A 81 4.36 13.88 -7.42
N LEU A 82 5.29 13.13 -6.82
CA LEU A 82 6.45 13.74 -6.17
C LEU A 82 7.33 14.47 -7.19
N ASP A 83 7.53 13.88 -8.37
CA ASP A 83 8.36 14.49 -9.40
C ASP A 83 7.76 15.79 -9.94
N LEU A 84 6.44 15.84 -10.18
CA LEU A 84 5.77 17.02 -10.73
C LEU A 84 5.56 18.12 -9.70
N THR A 85 5.20 17.78 -8.47
CA THR A 85 4.78 18.76 -7.46
C THR A 85 5.91 19.18 -6.53
N LYS A 86 6.96 18.35 -6.42
CA LYS A 86 8.03 18.46 -5.43
C LYS A 86 7.52 18.65 -3.98
N ASN A 87 6.26 18.27 -3.73
CA ASN A 87 5.58 18.46 -2.46
C ASN A 87 5.26 17.10 -1.85
N VAL A 88 6.05 16.71 -0.86
CA VAL A 88 5.93 15.40 -0.21
C VAL A 88 4.55 15.23 0.44
N TRP A 89 4.02 16.26 1.12
CA TRP A 89 2.72 16.18 1.78
C TRP A 89 1.56 15.95 0.82
N LEU A 90 1.62 16.55 -0.37
CA LEU A 90 0.63 16.32 -1.41
C LEU A 90 0.72 14.89 -1.96
N THR A 91 1.93 14.39 -2.20
CA THR A 91 2.17 13.00 -2.62
C THR A 91 1.62 12.01 -1.59
N GLU A 92 1.95 12.19 -0.30
CA GLU A 92 1.46 11.32 0.77
C GLU A 92 -0.07 11.30 0.85
N THR A 93 -0.69 12.47 0.75
CA THR A 93 -2.15 12.59 0.80
C THR A 93 -2.79 11.85 -0.37
N LEU A 94 -2.25 11.99 -1.59
CA LEU A 94 -2.77 11.31 -2.77
C LEU A 94 -2.58 9.79 -2.72
N LEU A 95 -1.44 9.32 -2.24
CA LEU A 95 -1.20 7.89 -2.01
C LEU A 95 -2.17 7.33 -0.96
N GLY A 96 -2.34 8.03 0.16
CA GLY A 96 -3.27 7.65 1.23
C GLY A 96 -4.72 7.54 0.73
N LEU A 97 -5.18 8.52 -0.05
CA LEU A 97 -6.51 8.48 -0.67
C LEU A 97 -6.65 7.33 -1.67
N SER A 98 -5.63 7.07 -2.47
CA SER A 98 -5.64 5.97 -3.46
C SER A 98 -5.74 4.61 -2.79
N VAL A 99 -4.98 4.40 -1.69
CA VAL A 99 -5.06 3.17 -0.88
C VAL A 99 -6.44 3.04 -0.22
N LEU A 100 -7.00 4.13 0.31
CA LEU A 100 -8.34 4.11 0.92
C LEU A 100 -9.42 3.72 -0.11
N LEU A 101 -9.38 4.28 -1.31
CA LEU A 101 -10.31 3.92 -2.38
C LEU A 101 -10.18 2.45 -2.78
N LEU A 102 -8.96 1.94 -2.90
CA LEU A 102 -8.70 0.52 -3.18
C LEU A 102 -9.23 -0.37 -2.05
N PHE A 103 -9.07 0.04 -0.80
CA PHE A 103 -9.60 -0.69 0.35
C PHE A 103 -11.13 -0.79 0.29
N ILE A 104 -11.83 0.33 0.09
CA ILE A 104 -13.28 0.37 -0.03
C ILE A 104 -13.76 -0.52 -1.20
N ALA A 105 -13.13 -0.39 -2.37
CA ALA A 105 -13.46 -1.19 -3.54
C ALA A 105 -13.26 -2.70 -3.28
N THR A 106 -12.20 -3.06 -2.55
CA THR A 106 -11.90 -4.44 -2.18
C THR A 106 -12.94 -4.99 -1.21
N LEU A 107 -13.31 -4.24 -0.18
CA LEU A 107 -14.37 -4.63 0.77
C LEU A 107 -15.71 -4.82 0.08
N HIS A 108 -16.10 -3.89 -0.79
CA HIS A 108 -17.32 -3.99 -1.58
C HIS A 108 -17.32 -5.27 -2.44
N THR A 109 -16.19 -5.56 -3.07
CA THR A 109 -15.99 -6.75 -3.90
C THR A 109 -15.99 -8.05 -3.10
N LEU A 110 -15.53 -8.04 -1.85
CA LEU A 110 -15.59 -9.19 -0.93
C LEU A 110 -17.01 -9.41 -0.39
N SER A 111 -17.75 -8.34 -0.08
CA SER A 111 -19.12 -8.41 0.43
C SER A 111 -20.11 -9.05 -0.55
N ARG A 112 -19.85 -8.91 -1.86
CA ARG A 112 -20.69 -9.45 -2.94
C ARG A 112 -20.33 -10.88 -3.40
N ASN A 113 -19.46 -11.60 -2.68
CA ASN A 113 -19.12 -12.96 -3.06
C ASN A 113 -20.28 -13.93 -2.74
N PRO A 114 -20.87 -14.65 -3.73
CA PRO A 114 -22.05 -15.50 -3.52
C PRO A 114 -21.86 -16.60 -2.46
N SER A 115 -20.62 -17.08 -2.27
CA SER A 115 -20.28 -18.06 -1.24
C SER A 115 -20.54 -17.58 0.19
N ASN A 116 -20.61 -16.27 0.42
CA ASN A 116 -20.89 -15.68 1.74
C ASN A 116 -22.40 -15.55 2.01
N GLN A 117 -23.25 -15.72 1.00
CA GLN A 117 -24.72 -15.73 1.16
C GLN A 117 -25.29 -17.13 1.45
N VAL A 118 -24.51 -18.18 1.21
CA VAL A 118 -24.93 -19.58 1.46
C VAL A 118 -24.98 -19.92 2.95
N TRP A 119 -24.27 -19.17 3.80
CA TRP A 119 -24.24 -19.38 5.25
C TRP A 119 -25.18 -18.46 6.04
N SER A 120 -26.00 -17.67 5.34
CA SER A 120 -26.95 -16.72 5.95
C SER A 120 -28.42 -17.16 5.85
N THR A 121 -28.66 -18.45 5.58
CA THR A 121 -29.99 -19.10 5.59
C THR A 121 -29.93 -20.33 6.47
#